data_AF-A0A240UJ08-F1
#
_entry.id   AF-A0A240UJ08-F1
#
_cell.length_a   1.000
_cell.length_b   1.000
_cell.length_c   1.000
_cell.angle_alpha   90.00
_cell.angle_beta   90.00
_cell.angle_gamma   90.00
#
_symmetry.space_group_name_H-M   'P 1'
#
loop_
_entity.id
_entity.type
_entity.pdbx_description
1 polymer ?
#
loop_
_entity_poly.entity_id
_entity_poly.type
_entity_poly.pdbx_seq_one_letter_code
_entity_poly.pdbx_strand_id
1 'polypeptide(L)' 'MTQISMQDKQSLGVCFAGYCEVDGARVEVEFEVPVGASQEQIDAAFLGALAQKATIDYLAIGEAR' A
#
# COMPACT_ATOMS: atom_id res chain seq x y z
N MET A 1 26.84 27.41 -14.57
CA MET A 1 26.20 26.28 -15.28
C MET A 1 26.44 25.05 -14.40
N THR A 2 25.48 24.39 -13.76
CA THR A 2 24.02 24.37 -13.89
C THR A 2 23.47 23.90 -12.54
N GLN A 3 22.44 24.61 -12.06
CA GLN A 3 21.63 24.26 -10.89
C GLN A 3 20.93 22.91 -11.13
N ILE A 4 21.07 21.95 -10.23
CA ILE A 4 20.12 20.85 -10.11
C ILE A 4 19.38 21.05 -8.79
N SER A 5 18.31 21.83 -8.88
CA SER A 5 17.29 21.90 -7.86
C SER A 5 16.64 20.53 -7.75
N MET A 6 17.05 19.74 -6.75
CA MET A 6 16.21 18.67 -6.24
C MET A 6 15.06 19.36 -5.50
N GLN A 7 14.01 19.71 -6.23
CA GLN A 7 12.73 19.95 -5.62
C GLN A 7 12.28 18.60 -5.08
N ASP A 8 12.53 18.37 -3.78
CA ASP A 8 11.73 17.49 -2.95
C ASP A 8 10.30 17.98 -3.06
N LYS A 9 9.63 17.53 -4.12
CA LYS A 9 8.21 17.65 -4.30
C LYS A 9 7.66 16.70 -3.25
N GLN A 10 7.55 17.20 -2.02
CA GLN A 10 6.74 16.59 -0.97
C GLN A 10 5.34 16.45 -1.57
N SER A 11 5.09 15.34 -2.24
CA SER A 11 3.75 14.83 -2.43
C SER A 11 3.24 14.69 -1.00
N LEU A 12 2.31 15.55 -0.59
CA LEU A 12 1.56 15.33 0.63
C LEU A 12 0.99 13.92 0.50
N GLY A 13 1.58 12.96 1.21
CA GLY A 13 1.07 11.63 1.32
C GLY A 13 0.13 11.56 2.51
N VAL A 14 -0.79 10.60 2.46
CA VAL A 14 -1.62 10.23 3.59
C VAL A 14 -1.10 8.91 4.12
N CYS A 15 -0.76 8.89 5.40
CA CYS A 15 -0.32 7.67 6.09
C CYS A 15 -1.54 6.90 6.58
N PHE A 16 -1.51 5.58 6.37
CA PHE A 16 -2.53 4.64 6.81
C PHE A 16 -1.88 3.56 7.68
N ALA A 17 -2.64 3.09 8.65
CA ALA A 17 -2.31 1.92 9.46
C ALA A 17 -3.42 0.89 9.32
N GLY A 18 -3.05 -0.37 9.16
CA GLY A 18 -3.98 -1.48 9.02
C GLY A 18 -3.40 -2.76 9.58
N TYR A 19 -4.23 -3.80 9.67
CA TYR A 19 -3.77 -5.12 10.08
C TYR A 19 -4.55 -6.22 9.35
N CYS A 20 -3.94 -7.39 9.25
CA CYS A 20 -4.66 -8.65 8.98
C CYS A 20 -4.42 -9.63 10.13
N GLU A 21 -5.34 -10.55 10.32
CA GLU A 21 -5.17 -11.67 11.26
C GLU A 21 -5.17 -12.97 10.46
N VAL A 22 -4.13 -13.78 10.66
CA VAL A 22 -3.96 -15.09 10.03
C VAL A 22 -3.52 -16.06 11.11
N ASP A 23 -4.25 -17.18 11.27
CA ASP A 23 -3.99 -18.19 12.30
C ASP A 23 -3.85 -17.62 13.74
N GLY A 24 -4.64 -16.59 14.05
CA GLY A 24 -4.61 -15.90 15.35
C GLY A 24 -3.39 -15.00 15.57
N ALA A 25 -2.51 -14.86 14.57
CA ALA A 25 -1.42 -13.92 14.56
C ALA A 25 -1.83 -12.63 13.83
N ARG A 26 -1.64 -11.49 14.48
CA ARG A 26 -1.90 -10.17 13.91
C ARG A 26 -0.67 -9.64 13.19
N VAL A 27 -0.82 -9.30 11.91
CA VAL A 27 0.19 -8.65 11.08
C VAL A 27 -0.22 -7.20 10.86
N GLU A 28 0.46 -6.28 11.54
CA GLU A 28 0.22 -4.84 11.41
C GLU A 28 1.12 -4.23 10.36
N VAL A 29 0.60 -3.28 9.58
CA VAL A 29 1.33 -2.56 8.54
C VAL A 29 0.99 -1.07 8.58
N GLU A 30 1.98 -0.28 8.21
CA GLU A 30 1.86 1.14 7.95
C GLU A 30 2.29 1.39 6.51
N PHE A 31 1.58 2.27 5.81
CA PHE A 31 1.87 2.59 4.42
C PHE A 31 1.43 4.01 4.08
N GLU A 32 2.01 4.58 3.03
CA GLU A 32 1.72 5.92 2.56
C GLU A 32 1.22 5.86 1.13
N VAL A 33 0.22 6.67 0.82
CA VAL A 33 -0.26 6.88 -0.55
C VAL A 33 -0.34 8.37 -0.86
N PRO A 34 -0.26 8.77 -2.14
CA PRO A 34 -0.44 10.17 -2.52
C PRO A 34 -1.82 10.71 -2.10
N VAL A 35 -1.89 11.99 -1.70
CA VAL A 35 -3.18 12.67 -1.55
C VAL A 35 -4.01 12.55 -2.83
N GLY A 36 -5.28 12.18 -2.66
CA GLY A 36 -6.20 11.96 -3.77
C GLY A 36 -6.13 10.57 -4.40
N ALA A 37 -5.37 9.64 -3.81
CA ALA A 37 -5.39 8.24 -4.22
C ALA A 37 -6.83 7.69 -4.25
N SER A 38 -7.17 6.92 -5.29
CA SER A 38 -8.43 6.20 -5.35
C SER A 38 -8.47 5.09 -4.31
N GLN A 39 -9.67 4.60 -3.98
CA GLN A 39 -9.81 3.46 -3.06
C GLN A 39 -9.02 2.25 -3.56
N GLU A 40 -9.05 1.96 -4.86
CA GLU A 40 -8.28 0.86 -5.47
C GLU A 40 -6.76 1.03 -5.26
N GLN A 41 -6.24 2.26 -5.32
CA GLN A 41 -4.83 2.54 -5.06
C GLN A 41 -4.48 2.38 -3.57
N ILE A 42 -5.39 2.77 -2.67
CA ILE A 42 -5.24 2.56 -1.22
C ILE A 42 -5.23 1.06 -0.92
N ASP A 43 -6.17 0.30 -1.48
CA ASP A 43 -6.29 -1.14 -1.28
C ASP A 43 -5.07 -1.88 -1.82
N ALA A 44 -4.58 -1.50 -3.01
CA ALA A 44 -3.35 -2.04 -3.58
C ALA A 44 -2.12 -1.73 -2.71
N ALA A 45 -2.03 -0.53 -2.15
CA ALA A 45 -0.94 -0.14 -1.25
C ALA A 45 -0.99 -0.93 0.07
N PHE A 46 -2.18 -1.13 0.64
CA PHE A 46 -2.37 -1.98 1.81
C PHE A 46 -1.94 -3.43 1.55
N LEU A 47 -2.40 -4.01 0.44
CA LEU A 47 -2.03 -5.38 0.06
C LEU A 47 -0.52 -5.51 -0.19
N GLY A 48 0.08 -4.51 -0.84
CA GLY A 48 1.52 -4.44 -1.05
C GLY A 48 2.31 -4.33 0.26
N ALA A 49 1.80 -3.60 1.26
CA ALA A 49 2.41 -3.52 2.58
C ALA A 49 2.31 -4.85 3.34
N LEU A 50 1.18 -5.55 3.25
CA LEU A 50 1.01 -6.89 3.83
C LEU A 50 1.95 -7.91 3.17
N ALA A 51 2.14 -7.86 1.85
CA ALA A 51 3.03 -8.77 1.12
C ALA A 51 4.51 -8.67 1.53
N GLN A 52 4.93 -7.58 2.19
CA GLN A 52 6.27 -7.45 2.76
C GLN A 52 6.45 -8.22 4.07
N LYS A 53 5.34 -8.54 4.76
CA LYS A 53 5.33 -9.22 6.08
C LYS A 53 4.74 -10.62 6.04
N ALA A 54 4.01 -10.96 4.98
CA ALA A 54 3.35 -12.25 4.81
C ALA A 54 3.44 -12.73 3.36
N THR A 55 3.46 -14.04 3.17
CA THR A 55 3.28 -14.64 1.85
C THR A 55 1.82 -14.53 1.46
N ILE A 56 1.54 -13.82 0.38
CA ILE A 56 0.19 -13.67 -0.17
C ILE A 56 0.16 -14.36 -1.52
N ASP A 57 -0.69 -15.38 -1.64
CA ASP A 57 -1.00 -16.02 -2.91
C ASP A 57 -2.44 -15.67 -3.30
N TYR A 58 -2.59 -14.82 -4.32
CA TYR A 58 -3.89 -14.35 -4.81
C TYR A 58 -4.00 -14.65 -6.30
N LEU A 59 -4.92 -15.56 -6.64
CA LEU A 59 -5.15 -16.03 -8.00
C LEU A 59 -6.62 -15.83 -8.38
N ALA A 60 -6.86 -15.23 -9.55
CA ALA A 60 -8.19 -15.20 -10.13
C ALA A 60 -8.61 -16.62 -10.55
N ILE A 61 -9.72 -17.12 -9.98
CA ILE A 61 -10.23 -18.48 -10.25
C ILE A 61 -11.42 -18.51 -11.21
N GLY A 62 -11.79 -17.36 -11.78
CA GLY A 62 -12.92 -17.21 -12.71
C GLY A 62 -13.71 -15.93 -12.45
N GLU A 63 -14.84 -15.79 -13.14
CA GLU A 63 -15.79 -14.70 -12.95
C GLU A 63 -16.91 -15.16 -12.00
N ALA A 64 -17.26 -14.31 -11.02
CA ALA A 64 -18.44 -14.54 -10.20
C ALA A 64 -19.70 -14.32 -11.06
N ARG A 65 -20.67 -15.24 -10.97
CA ARG A 65 -21.96 -15.19 -11.68
C ARG A 65 -23.10 -14.77 -10.76
#